data_AF-A0A3B9V3V0-F1
#
_entry.id   AF-A0A3B9V3V0-F1
#
_cell.length_a   1.000
_cell.length_b   1.000
_cell.length_c   1.000
_cell.angle_alpha   90.00
_cell.angle_beta   90.00
_cell.angle_gamma   90.00
#
_symmetry.space_group_name_H-M   'P 1'
#
loop_
_entity.id
_entity.type
_entity.pdbx_description
1 polymer ?
#
loop_
_entity_poly.entity_id
_entity_poly.type
_entity_poly.pdbx_seq_one_letter_code
_entity_poly.pdbx_strand_id
1 'polypeptide(L)'
;MALTRREFIKVLGAGSAAGLIGTGHASKTSLFGQENMYEVPKTGNARILHITDTHGNLLPNHFREPNVNLGFGSTFGQLPHVVGNKLLKQIGVKPGSPEAHAFTYNNFEDLAAKYGKTGGFGQIKT
;
A
#
# COMPACT_ATOMS: atom_id res chain seq x y z
N MET A 1 -31.44 -30.72 13.03
CA MET A 1 -31.94 -29.75 14.03
C MET A 1 -31.73 -28.36 13.47
N ALA A 2 -32.77 -27.52 13.44
CA ALA A 2 -32.67 -26.15 12.97
C ALA A 2 -32.32 -25.23 14.15
N LEU A 3 -31.36 -24.31 13.96
CA LEU A 3 -31.03 -23.30 14.96
C LEU A 3 -32.25 -22.42 15.23
N THR A 4 -32.61 -22.24 16.49
CA THR A 4 -33.62 -21.26 16.85
C THR A 4 -33.06 -19.85 16.64
N ARG A 5 -33.93 -18.86 16.39
CA ARG A 5 -33.53 -17.45 16.23
C ARG A 5 -32.69 -16.94 17.41
N ARG A 6 -32.98 -17.40 18.63
CA ARG A 6 -32.24 -17.01 19.84
C ARG A 6 -30.84 -17.61 19.88
N GLU A 7 -30.70 -18.88 19.52
CA GLU A 7 -29.40 -19.54 19.44
C GLU A 7 -28.55 -18.92 18.33
N PHE A 8 -29.16 -18.63 17.18
CA PHE A 8 -28.48 -17.91 16.11
C PHE A 8 -27.93 -16.56 16.57
N ILE A 9 -28.73 -15.74 17.26
CA ILE A 9 -28.27 -14.44 17.79
C ILE A 9 -27.16 -14.61 18.84
N LYS A 10 -27.24 -15.63 19.71
CA LYS A 10 -26.21 -15.90 20.71
C LYS A 10 -24.89 -16.34 20.08
N VAL A 11 -24.95 -17.24 19.09
CA VAL A 11 -23.77 -17.69 18.35
C VAL A 11 -23.18 -16.53 17.55
N LEU A 12 -24.02 -15.70 16.93
CA LEU A 12 -23.59 -14.49 16.22
C LEU A 12 -22.89 -13.50 17.19
N GLY A 13 -23.49 -13.21 18.34
CA GLY A 13 -22.90 -12.30 19.33
C GLY A 13 -21.59 -12.84 19.93
N ALA A 14 -21.54 -14.13 20.26
CA ALA A 14 -20.33 -14.78 20.75
C ALA A 14 -19.23 -14.80 19.67
N GLY A 15 -19.59 -15.08 18.42
CA GLY A 15 -18.67 -15.02 17.28
C GLY A 15 -18.12 -13.62 17.02
N SER A 16 -18.96 -12.58 17.14
CA SER A 16 -18.51 -11.18 17.01
C SER A 16 -17.58 -10.76 18.15
N ALA A 17 -17.90 -11.12 19.41
CA ALA A 17 -17.05 -10.82 20.57
C ALA A 17 -15.71 -11.56 20.52
N ALA A 18 -15.69 -12.79 19.98
CA ALA A 18 -14.49 -13.57 19.75
C ALA A 18 -13.72 -13.15 18.48
N GLY A 19 -14.19 -12.14 17.74
CA GLY A 19 -13.57 -11.67 16.50
C GLY A 19 -13.68 -12.64 15.31
N LEU A 20 -14.46 -13.71 15.44
CA LEU A 20 -14.71 -14.71 14.40
C LEU A 20 -15.71 -14.22 13.34
N ILE A 21 -16.57 -13.28 13.72
CA ILE A 21 -17.51 -12.62 12.81
C ILE A 21 -17.00 -11.19 12.62
N GLY A 22 -16.13 -11.03 11.63
CA GLY A 22 -15.71 -9.71 11.17
C GLY A 22 -16.94 -8.90 10.76
N THR A 23 -16.88 -7.58 10.98
CA THR A 23 -17.89 -6.66 10.46
C THR A 23 -18.02 -6.93 8.95
N GLY A 24 -19.20 -7.35 8.50
CA GLY A 24 -19.48 -7.78 7.13
C GLY A 24 -19.37 -6.67 6.06
N HIS A 25 -18.59 -5.64 6.32
CA HIS A 25 -18.21 -4.56 5.41
C HIS A 25 -16.72 -4.21 5.53
N ALA A 26 -15.88 -5.13 6.02
CA ALA A 26 -14.47 -5.10 5.66
C ALA A 26 -14.39 -5.39 4.16
N SER A 27 -14.56 -4.34 3.36
CA SER A 27 -14.18 -4.34 1.95
C SER A 27 -12.83 -5.06 1.83
N LYS A 28 -12.59 -5.77 0.72
CA LYS A 28 -11.24 -6.25 0.38
C LYS A 28 -10.18 -5.12 0.37
N THR A 29 -10.60 -3.87 0.59
CA THR A 29 -9.86 -2.61 0.71
C THR A 29 -9.71 -2.11 2.17
N SER A 30 -10.21 -2.79 3.21
CA SER A 30 -10.10 -2.26 4.57
C SER A 30 -8.64 -2.31 5.06
N LEU A 31 -7.98 -1.15 5.14
CA LEU A 31 -6.62 -0.99 5.68
C LEU A 31 -6.54 -1.19 7.22
N PHE A 32 -7.61 -1.72 7.83
CA PHE A 32 -7.65 -2.07 9.24
C PHE A 32 -6.55 -3.09 9.55
N GLY A 33 -5.51 -2.66 10.28
CA GLY A 33 -4.37 -3.48 10.66
C GLY A 33 -3.04 -3.13 9.97
N GLN A 34 -3.01 -2.13 9.07
CA GLN A 34 -1.74 -1.64 8.53
C GLN A 34 -1.07 -0.68 9.53
N GLU A 35 0.22 -0.86 9.81
CA GLU A 35 0.98 0.09 10.62
C GLU A 35 0.93 1.49 9.99
N ASN A 36 0.81 2.53 10.84
CA ASN A 36 0.72 3.90 10.38
C ASN A 36 2.10 4.37 9.86
N MET A 37 2.31 4.25 8.55
CA MET A 37 3.56 4.64 7.88
C MET A 37 3.91 6.12 8.06
N TYR A 38 2.94 6.97 8.41
CA TYR A 38 3.15 8.40 8.61
C TYR A 38 3.63 8.76 10.02
N GLU A 39 3.57 7.81 10.95
CA GLU A 39 4.02 8.01 12.33
C GLU A 39 5.51 7.72 12.47
N VAL A 40 6.32 8.71 12.08
CA VAL A 40 7.78 8.65 12.15
C VAL A 40 8.32 9.40 13.37
N PRO A 41 9.26 8.81 14.14
CA PRO A 41 9.91 9.49 15.26
C PRO A 41 10.53 10.83 14.85
N LYS A 42 10.46 11.82 15.74
CA LYS A 42 11.14 13.11 15.53
C LYS A 42 12.59 12.97 15.97
N THR A 43 13.51 12.97 15.01
CA THR A 43 14.96 12.88 15.25
C THR A 43 15.70 14.02 14.55
N GLY A 44 16.79 14.51 15.15
CA GLY A 44 17.62 15.58 14.57
C GLY A 44 17.04 16.98 14.71
N ASN A 45 17.65 17.95 14.02
CA ASN A 45 17.39 19.39 14.20
C ASN A 45 16.54 19.99 13.07
N ALA A 46 16.43 19.32 11.92
CA ALA A 46 15.68 19.78 10.76
C ALA A 46 14.91 18.61 10.13
N ARG A 47 13.74 18.90 9.55
CA ARG A 47 12.93 17.95 8.78
C ARG A 47 12.75 18.50 7.36
N ILE A 48 13.22 17.74 6.38
CA ILE A 48 13.06 18.09 4.96
C ILE A 48 11.95 17.21 4.40
N LEU A 49 10.89 17.85 3.90
CA LEU A 49 9.85 17.21 3.09
C LEU A 49 10.18 17.50 1.62
N HIS A 50 10.45 16.45 0.83
CA HIS A 50 10.86 16.58 -0.56
C HIS A 50 9.88 15.87 -1.48
N ILE A 51 9.45 16.59 -2.52
CA ILE A 51 8.63 16.08 -3.62
C ILE A 51 9.14 16.71 -4.92
N THR A 52 9.16 15.94 -5.99
CA THR A 52 9.62 16.36 -7.32
C THR A 52 8.67 15.84 -8.40
N ASP A 53 8.83 16.37 -9.62
CA ASP A 53 8.21 15.83 -10.84
C ASP A 53 6.69 15.58 -10.71
N THR A 54 5.98 16.50 -10.06
CA THR A 54 4.53 16.34 -9.84
C THR A 54 3.73 16.43 -11.15
N HIS A 55 4.31 17.01 -12.20
CA HIS A 55 3.70 17.21 -13.52
C HIS A 55 2.29 17.82 -13.48
N GLY A 56 1.97 18.58 -12.42
CA GLY A 56 0.63 19.17 -12.26
C GLY A 56 -0.48 18.14 -11.98
N ASN A 57 -0.16 16.95 -11.47
CA ASN A 57 -1.15 15.95 -11.06
C ASN A 57 -1.90 16.40 -9.79
N LEU A 58 -2.89 17.29 -9.98
CA LEU A 58 -3.68 17.90 -8.89
C LEU A 58 -4.59 16.90 -8.17
N LEU A 59 -5.14 15.94 -8.92
CA LEU A 59 -6.03 14.89 -8.42
C LEU A 59 -5.29 13.54 -8.39
N PRO A 60 -5.67 12.62 -7.48
CA PRO A 60 -5.07 11.28 -7.45
C PRO A 60 -5.23 10.54 -8.79
N ASN A 61 -4.20 9.79 -9.18
CA ASN A 61 -4.19 8.95 -10.39
C ASN A 61 -3.52 7.59 -10.13
N HIS A 62 -3.64 6.67 -11.08
CA HIS A 62 -2.87 5.42 -11.05
C HIS A 62 -1.59 5.63 -11.83
N PHE A 63 -0.45 5.59 -11.14
CA PHE A 63 0.88 5.76 -11.74
C PHE A 63 1.67 4.46 -11.61
N ARG A 64 2.09 3.87 -12.73
CA ARG A 64 2.79 2.59 -12.78
C ARG A 64 4.24 2.81 -13.17
N GLU A 65 5.15 2.26 -12.37
CA GLU A 65 6.58 2.26 -12.66
C GLU A 65 6.94 1.44 -13.92
N PRO A 66 8.05 1.75 -14.60
CA PRO A 66 8.44 1.05 -15.81
C PRO A 66 8.83 -0.40 -15.53
N ASN A 67 8.51 -1.30 -16.47
CA ASN A 67 8.93 -2.70 -16.42
C ASN A 67 10.34 -2.94 -16.98
N VAL A 68 10.90 -1.95 -17.68
CA VAL A 68 12.25 -1.96 -18.24
C VAL A 68 12.88 -0.60 -17.97
N ASN A 69 14.07 -0.61 -17.37
CA ASN A 69 14.94 0.56 -17.27
C ASN A 69 16.38 0.09 -17.53
N LEU A 70 17.05 0.67 -18.53
CA LEU A 70 18.34 0.18 -19.02
C LEU A 70 19.47 1.12 -18.59
N GLY A 71 20.37 0.60 -17.76
CA GLY A 71 21.66 1.21 -17.46
C GLY A 71 22.74 0.64 -18.37
N PHE A 72 23.73 1.45 -18.75
CA PHE A 72 24.82 1.06 -19.63
C PHE A 72 26.17 1.31 -18.96
N GLY A 73 27.17 0.48 -19.29
CA GLY A 73 28.51 0.60 -18.73
C GLY A 73 28.50 0.51 -17.21
N SER A 74 29.04 1.53 -16.54
CA SER A 74 29.14 1.59 -15.07
C SER A 74 27.81 1.66 -14.34
N THR A 75 26.70 2.01 -15.01
CA THR A 75 25.37 2.10 -14.39
C THR A 75 24.55 0.81 -14.56
N PHE A 76 25.10 -0.21 -15.23
CA PHE A 76 24.40 -1.49 -15.40
C PHE A 76 24.11 -2.15 -14.05
N GLY A 77 22.83 -2.46 -13.80
CA GLY A 77 22.39 -3.08 -12.56
C GLY A 77 22.48 -2.19 -11.32
N GLN A 78 22.68 -0.88 -11.50
CA GLN A 78 22.67 0.11 -10.42
C GLN A 78 21.33 0.84 -10.37
N LEU A 79 20.94 1.35 -9.20
CA LEU A 79 19.82 2.29 -9.13
C LEU A 79 20.14 3.53 -9.97
N PRO A 80 19.16 4.11 -10.71
CA PRO A 80 17.73 3.76 -10.75
C PRO A 80 17.35 2.68 -11.80
N HIS A 81 18.31 2.01 -12.44
CA HIS A 81 18.09 1.03 -13.52
C HIS A 81 17.72 -0.38 -13.04
N VAL A 82 17.40 -0.55 -11.76
CA VAL A 82 16.92 -1.83 -11.20
C VAL A 82 15.42 -1.72 -11.02
N VAL A 83 14.69 -2.70 -11.57
CA VAL A 83 13.21 -2.72 -11.57
C VAL A 83 12.64 -4.03 -11.03
N GLY A 84 11.34 -4.03 -10.69
CA GLY A 84 10.58 -5.22 -10.29
C GLY A 84 11.16 -5.92 -9.05
N ASN A 85 11.20 -7.25 -9.06
CA ASN A 85 11.63 -8.05 -7.90
C ASN A 85 13.08 -7.78 -7.48
N LYS A 86 13.96 -7.43 -8.44
CA LYS A 86 15.35 -7.09 -8.12
C LYS A 86 15.43 -5.79 -7.31
N LEU A 87 14.62 -4.80 -7.67
CA LEU A 87 14.53 -3.55 -6.93
C LEU A 87 14.08 -3.82 -5.49
N LEU A 88 12.95 -4.51 -5.33
CA LEU A 88 12.40 -4.85 -4.00
C LEU A 88 13.42 -5.54 -3.10
N LYS A 89 14.17 -6.51 -3.66
CA LYS A 89 15.23 -7.21 -2.92
C LYS A 89 16.35 -6.26 -2.49
N GLN A 90 16.75 -5.32 -3.35
CA GLN A 90 17.84 -4.40 -3.08
C GLN A 90 17.47 -3.34 -2.04
N ILE A 91 16.22 -2.87 -2.02
CA ILE A 91 15.72 -1.87 -1.05
C ILE A 91 15.08 -2.49 0.20
N GLY A 92 15.00 -3.82 0.29
CA GLY A 92 14.45 -4.53 1.45
C GLY A 92 12.92 -4.43 1.60
N VAL A 93 12.20 -4.18 0.51
CA VAL A 93 10.73 -4.03 0.53
C VAL A 93 10.05 -5.37 0.24
N LYS A 94 9.00 -5.67 1.02
CA LYS A 94 8.22 -6.92 0.87
C LYS A 94 7.29 -6.85 -0.35
N PRO A 95 7.22 -7.89 -1.20
CA PRO A 95 6.25 -7.95 -2.28
C PRO A 95 4.80 -7.80 -1.80
N GLY A 96 4.00 -7.05 -2.56
CA GLY A 96 2.58 -6.81 -2.26
C GLY A 96 2.31 -5.82 -1.12
N SER A 97 3.34 -5.15 -0.59
CA SER A 97 3.20 -4.03 0.35
C SER A 97 2.79 -2.73 -0.38
N PRO A 98 2.37 -1.68 0.35
CA PRO A 98 2.12 -0.36 -0.22
C PRO A 98 3.34 0.22 -0.95
N GLU A 99 4.54 0.04 -0.39
CA GLU A 99 5.78 0.47 -1.02
C GLU A 99 6.07 -0.31 -2.30
N ALA A 100 5.77 -1.61 -2.33
CA ALA A 100 5.91 -2.39 -3.56
C ALA A 100 4.96 -1.92 -4.66
N HIS A 101 3.75 -1.48 -4.30
CA HIS A 101 2.81 -0.84 -5.23
C HIS A 101 3.34 0.49 -5.77
N ALA A 102 3.97 1.30 -4.92
CA ALA A 102 4.53 2.59 -5.30
C ALA A 102 5.81 2.48 -6.14
N PHE A 103 6.68 1.50 -5.86
CA PHE A 103 8.02 1.42 -6.46
C PHE A 103 8.14 0.43 -7.62
N THR A 104 7.12 -0.38 -7.91
CA THR A 104 7.23 -1.39 -8.95
C THR A 104 5.96 -1.56 -9.78
N TYR A 105 6.15 -2.14 -10.97
CA TYR A 105 5.07 -2.58 -11.84
C TYR A 105 4.44 -3.92 -11.44
N ASN A 106 5.00 -4.61 -10.43
CA ASN A 106 4.60 -5.97 -10.09
C ASN A 106 3.18 -5.98 -9.54
N ASN A 107 2.31 -6.84 -10.09
CA ASN A 107 0.90 -6.98 -9.67
C ASN A 107 0.16 -5.64 -9.61
N PHE A 108 0.49 -4.70 -10.51
CA PHE A 108 -0.01 -3.33 -10.42
C PHE A 108 -1.55 -3.25 -10.40
N GLU A 109 -2.25 -4.06 -11.20
CA GLU A 109 -3.71 -4.04 -11.25
C GLU A 109 -4.35 -4.46 -9.92
N ASP A 110 -3.91 -5.58 -9.35
CA ASP A 110 -4.40 -6.07 -8.06
C ASP A 110 -4.09 -5.10 -6.93
N LEU A 111 -2.86 -4.55 -6.93
CA LEU A 111 -2.42 -3.62 -5.89
C LEU A 111 -3.06 -2.23 -6.05
N ALA A 112 -3.33 -1.76 -7.27
CA ALA A 112 -4.08 -0.53 -7.54
C ALA A 112 -5.54 -0.67 -7.08
N ALA A 113 -6.16 -1.85 -7.26
CA ALA A 113 -7.49 -2.13 -6.73
C ALA A 113 -7.51 -2.17 -5.18
N LYS A 114 -6.43 -2.67 -4.57
CA LYS A 114 -6.30 -2.77 -3.11
C LYS A 114 -5.94 -1.45 -2.43
N TYR A 115 -4.98 -0.70 -2.97
CA TYR A 115 -4.42 0.51 -2.34
C TYR A 115 -4.94 1.81 -2.95
N GLY A 116 -5.52 1.76 -4.15
CA GLY A 116 -6.16 2.91 -4.78
C GLY A 116 -5.21 3.75 -5.63
N LYS A 117 -5.57 5.03 -5.76
CA LYS A 117 -4.82 6.02 -6.54
C LYS A 117 -3.77 6.70 -5.67
N THR A 118 -2.67 7.11 -6.29
CA THR A 118 -1.56 7.83 -5.66
C THR A 118 -1.61 9.33 -5.97
N GLY A 119 -0.92 10.12 -5.16
CA GLY A 119 -0.76 11.55 -5.38
C GLY A 119 -2.00 12.38 -5.05
N GLY A 120 -2.16 13.52 -5.73
CA GLY A 120 -3.18 14.52 -5.44
C GLY A 120 -2.76 15.49 -4.33
N PHE A 121 -2.81 16.79 -4.61
CA PHE A 121 -2.29 17.79 -3.69
C PHE A 121 -3.13 17.93 -2.42
N GLY A 122 -4.43 17.65 -2.50
CA GLY A 122 -5.30 17.61 -1.34
C GLY A 122 -4.90 16.51 -0.36
N GLN A 123 -4.50 15.34 -0.88
CA GLN A 123 -4.09 14.16 -0.10
C GLN A 123 -2.66 14.29 0.43
N ILE A 124 -1.76 14.96 -0.30
CA ILE A 124 -0.36 15.15 0.14
C ILE A 124 -0.27 16.21 1.25
N LYS A 125 -1.19 17.19 1.26
CA LYS A 125 -1.21 18.26 2.28
C LYS A 125 -1.56 17.73 3.69
N THR A 126 -2.42 16.72 3.76
CA THR A 126 -2.97 16.18 5.02
C THR A 126 -1.97 15.35 5.78
#